data_AF-A0A956Q564-F1
#
_entry.id   AF-A0A956Q564-F1
#
_cell.length_a   1.000
_cell.length_b   1.000
_cell.length_c   1.000
_cell.angle_alpha   90.00
_cell.angle_beta   90.00
_cell.angle_gamma   90.00
#
_symmetry.space_group_name_H-M   'P 1'
#
loop_
_entity.id
_entity.type
_entity.pdbx_description
1 polymer ?
#
loop_
_entity_poly.entity_id
_entity_poly.type
_entity_poly.pdbx_seq_one_letter_code
_entity_poly.pdbx_strand_id
1 'polypeptide(L)'
;IGTGSGYQTAVLAELGATVTTIERHGHLSQQAQHLLDALGDTRRSPIQFVVGNGANGYPEQAPYDRIIVTAATEHYPQSLVDQLCDNGGIMVYPKGPANGAQTLYKLVKRNGGLNQIDLGDVRFVPLVGHNG
;
A
#
# COMPACT_ATOMS: atom_id res chain seq x y z
N ILE A 1 1.64 0.84 0.17
CA ILE A 1 2.43 0.45 1.35
C ILE A 1 3.47 -0.58 0.93
N GLY A 2 4.75 -0.29 1.15
CA GLY A 2 5.88 -1.02 0.60
C GLY A 2 6.29 -0.41 -0.75
N THR A 3 7.19 0.58 -0.73
CA THR A 3 7.69 1.18 -1.98
C THR A 3 8.61 0.19 -2.70
N GLY A 4 9.47 -0.51 -1.97
CA GLY A 4 10.43 -1.47 -2.55
C GLY A 4 11.27 -0.82 -3.64
N SER A 5 11.24 -1.40 -4.85
CA SER A 5 11.94 -0.85 -6.03
C SER A 5 11.27 0.39 -6.65
N GLY A 6 10.04 0.73 -6.25
CA GLY A 6 9.24 1.79 -6.86
C GLY A 6 8.47 1.35 -8.11
N TYR A 7 8.59 0.10 -8.57
CA TYR A 7 7.91 -0.37 -9.79
C TYR A 7 6.39 -0.25 -9.71
N GLN A 8 5.76 -0.77 -8.64
CA GLN A 8 4.32 -0.67 -8.46
C GLN A 8 3.86 0.79 -8.32
N THR A 9 4.67 1.63 -7.66
CA THR A 9 4.44 3.08 -7.54
C THR A 9 4.41 3.74 -8.92
N ALA A 10 5.36 3.38 -9.80
CA ALA A 10 5.43 3.88 -11.18
C ALA A 10 4.18 3.48 -11.98
N VAL A 11 3.77 2.22 -11.90
CA VAL A 11 2.57 1.72 -12.59
C VAL A 11 1.33 2.51 -12.18
N LEU A 12 1.16 2.77 -10.87
CA LEU A 12 0.01 3.54 -10.39
C LEU A 12 0.04 4.99 -10.84
N ALA A 13 1.21 5.64 -10.75
CA ALA A 13 1.38 7.02 -11.21
C ALA A 13 1.10 7.13 -12.71
N GLU A 14 1.48 6.12 -13.50
CA GLU A 14 1.24 6.10 -14.94
C GLU A 14 -0.19 5.80 -15.35
N LEU A 15 -0.96 5.15 -14.48
CA LEU A 15 -2.41 5.04 -14.63
C LEU A 15 -3.15 6.34 -14.25
N GLY A 16 -2.42 7.40 -13.86
CA GLY A 16 -2.98 8.71 -13.50
C GLY A 16 -3.40 8.81 -12.03
N ALA A 17 -2.90 7.93 -11.16
CA ALA A 17 -3.15 8.04 -9.73
C ALA A 17 -2.16 9.01 -9.07
N THR A 18 -2.65 9.90 -8.20
CA THR A 18 -1.83 10.59 -7.21
C THR A 18 -1.41 9.57 -6.15
N VAL A 19 -0.10 9.28 -6.02
CA VAL A 19 0.36 8.15 -5.20
C VAL A 19 1.09 8.63 -3.95
N THR A 20 0.66 8.14 -2.78
CA THR A 20 1.45 8.18 -1.54
C THR A 20 2.07 6.81 -1.32
N THR A 21 3.40 6.71 -1.30
CA THR A 21 4.12 5.46 -1.09
C THR A 21 4.94 5.51 0.19
N ILE A 22 4.83 4.46 1.01
CA ILE A 22 5.47 4.37 2.33
C ILE A 22 6.44 3.19 2.34
N GLU A 23 7.68 3.45 2.73
CA GLU A 23 8.76 2.46 2.85
C GLU A 23 9.47 2.61 4.19
N ARG A 24 9.73 1.48 4.86
CA ARG A 24 10.42 1.50 6.15
C ARG A 24 11.94 1.67 5.98
N HIS A 25 12.48 1.17 4.88
CA HIS A 25 13.91 1.23 4.58
C HIS A 25 14.23 2.50 3.81
N GLY A 26 14.74 3.52 4.49
CA GLY A 26 15.03 4.83 3.88
C GLY A 26 15.88 4.77 2.61
N HIS A 27 16.87 3.86 2.56
CA HIS A 27 17.70 3.69 1.36
C HIS A 27 16.91 3.18 0.14
N LEU A 28 15.96 2.26 0.32
CA LEU A 28 15.09 1.79 -0.76
C LEU A 28 14.17 2.90 -1.24
N SER A 29 13.61 3.68 -0.31
CA SER A 29 12.76 4.83 -0.65
C SER A 29 13.51 5.86 -1.50
N GLN A 30 14.73 6.23 -1.08
CA GLN A 30 15.59 7.16 -1.81
C GLN A 30 16.00 6.60 -3.18
N GLN A 31 16.36 5.32 -3.26
CA GLN A 31 16.70 4.68 -4.53
C GLN A 31 15.52 4.68 -5.50
N ALA A 32 14.32 4.33 -5.02
CA ALA A 32 13.10 4.36 -5.83
C ALA A 32 12.76 5.78 -6.29
N GLN A 33 12.90 6.77 -5.40
CA GLN A 33 12.67 8.18 -5.74
C GLN A 33 13.64 8.66 -6.83
N HIS A 34 14.95 8.46 -6.63
CA HIS A 34 15.95 8.84 -7.63
C HIS A 34 15.73 8.16 -8.98
N LEU A 35 15.39 6.87 -8.98
CA LEU A 35 15.09 6.14 -10.21
C LEU A 35 13.89 6.74 -10.94
N LEU A 36 12.79 6.99 -10.21
CA LEU A 36 11.56 7.51 -10.81
C LEU A 36 11.69 8.98 -11.24
N ASP A 37 12.51 9.77 -10.56
CA ASP A 37 12.81 11.14 -10.96
C ASP A 37 13.73 11.18 -12.19
N ALA A 38 14.69 10.25 -12.29
CA ALA A 38 15.56 10.11 -13.46
C ALA A 38 14.81 9.63 -14.72
N LEU A 39 13.72 8.88 -14.55
CA LEU A 39 12.85 8.46 -15.66
C LEU A 39 11.98 9.62 -16.22
N GLY A 40 11.98 10.79 -15.56
CA GLY A 40 11.45 12.05 -16.10
C GLY A 40 9.93 12.23 -16.06
N ASP A 41 9.44 13.18 -16.86
CA ASP A 41 8.03 13.60 -17.06
C ASP A 41 7.14 12.53 -17.73
N THR A 42 7.61 11.29 -17.85
CA THR A 42 6.76 10.21 -18.38
C THR A 42 5.59 9.93 -17.46
N ARG A 43 5.72 10.23 -16.16
CA ARG A 43 4.69 9.96 -15.15
C ARG A 43 3.50 10.90 -15.31
N ARG A 44 2.30 10.34 -15.44
CA ARG A 44 1.05 11.14 -15.53
C ARG A 44 0.61 11.83 -14.25
N SER A 45 1.17 11.49 -13.09
CA SER A 45 0.69 11.99 -11.80
C SER A 45 1.77 12.04 -10.72
N PRO A 46 1.63 12.93 -9.71
CA PRO A 46 2.64 13.14 -8.68
C PRO A 46 2.72 11.96 -7.69
N ILE A 47 3.92 11.79 -7.11
CA ILE A 47 4.22 10.76 -6.11
C ILE A 47 4.77 11.43 -4.84
N GLN A 48 4.15 11.14 -3.70
CA GLN A 48 4.68 11.46 -2.37
C GLN A 48 5.41 10.24 -1.81
N PHE A 49 6.71 10.38 -1.56
CA PHE A 49 7.52 9.37 -0.88
C PHE A 49 7.51 9.64 0.64
N VAL A 50 7.28 8.60 1.43
CA VAL A 50 7.28 8.67 2.90
C VAL A 50 8.17 7.55 3.43
N VAL A 51 9.09 7.90 4.33
CA VAL A 51 9.88 6.90 5.08
C VAL A 51 9.22 6.68 6.43
N GLY A 52 8.76 5.46 6.71
CA GLY A 52 8.06 5.19 7.96
C GLY A 52 7.42 3.80 8.05
N ASN A 53 6.73 3.56 9.17
CA ASN A 53 5.99 2.32 9.38
C ASN A 53 4.70 2.35 8.54
N GLY A 54 4.68 1.56 7.47
CA GLY A 54 3.53 1.43 6.57
C GLY A 54 2.24 0.92 7.24
N ALA A 55 2.34 0.22 8.38
CA ALA A 55 1.16 -0.18 9.13
C ALA A 55 0.38 1.03 9.68
N ASN A 56 1.04 2.17 9.93
CA ASN A 56 0.38 3.39 10.40
C ASN A 56 -0.30 4.19 9.28
N GLY A 57 -0.08 3.82 8.01
CA GLY A 57 -0.49 4.63 6.86
C GLY A 57 0.15 6.02 6.87
N TYR A 58 -0.51 6.98 6.23
CA TYR A 58 -0.12 8.38 6.21
C TYR A 58 -1.37 9.26 6.32
N PRO A 59 -1.79 9.62 7.55
CA PRO A 59 -3.02 10.34 7.81
C PRO A 59 -3.12 11.73 7.16
N GLU A 60 -1.99 12.40 6.93
CA GLU A 60 -1.95 13.76 6.38
C GLU A 60 -2.54 13.88 4.96
N GLN A 61 -2.61 12.77 4.21
CA GLN A 61 -3.22 12.70 2.88
C GLN A 61 -4.46 11.80 2.83
N ALA A 62 -4.93 11.34 3.98
CA ALA A 62 -6.20 10.63 4.06
C ALA A 62 -7.40 11.59 3.85
N PRO A 63 -8.56 11.10 3.39
CA PRO A 63 -8.85 9.70 3.05
C PRO A 63 -8.32 9.29 1.66
N TYR A 64 -8.04 8.00 1.51
CA TYR A 64 -7.64 7.38 0.25
C TYR A 64 -8.79 6.62 -0.41
N ASP A 65 -8.97 6.79 -1.71
CA ASP A 65 -9.88 5.93 -2.49
C ASP A 65 -9.38 4.50 -2.57
N ARG A 66 -8.05 4.32 -2.66
CA ARG A 66 -7.40 3.03 -2.83
C ARG A 66 -6.17 2.92 -1.93
N ILE A 67 -6.01 1.78 -1.27
CA ILE A 67 -4.78 1.40 -0.57
C ILE A 67 -4.30 0.06 -1.12
N ILE A 68 -3.04 -0.03 -1.50
CA ILE A 68 -2.39 -1.30 -1.85
C ILE A 68 -1.29 -1.60 -0.83
N VAL A 69 -1.28 -2.81 -0.30
CA VAL A 69 -0.25 -3.30 0.62
C VAL A 69 0.52 -4.41 -0.09
N THR A 70 1.84 -4.24 -0.23
CA THR A 70 2.71 -5.21 -0.93
C THR A 70 3.60 -5.98 0.05
N ALA A 71 3.08 -6.22 1.26
CA ALA A 71 3.71 -7.02 2.31
C ALA A 71 2.62 -7.73 3.13
N ALA A 72 2.83 -9.00 3.43
CA ALA A 72 1.87 -9.88 4.09
C ALA A 72 1.67 -9.52 5.56
N THR A 73 0.44 -9.62 6.04
CA THR A 73 0.10 -9.38 7.43
C THR A 73 -1.00 -10.32 7.92
N GLU A 74 -1.00 -10.69 9.19
CA GLU A 74 -2.02 -11.62 9.71
C GLU A 74 -3.42 -10.98 9.79
N HIS A 75 -3.45 -9.67 10.06
CA HIS A 75 -4.65 -8.86 10.16
C HIS A 75 -4.48 -7.58 9.35
N TYR A 76 -5.56 -7.03 8.79
CA TYR A 76 -5.46 -5.71 8.17
C TYR A 76 -5.16 -4.66 9.25
N PRO A 77 -4.27 -3.69 8.99
CA PRO A 77 -4.08 -2.59 9.93
C PRO A 77 -5.31 -1.69 10.00
N GLN A 78 -5.89 -1.55 11.20
CA GLN A 78 -7.06 -0.71 11.42
C GLN A 78 -6.80 0.75 11.01
N SER A 79 -5.60 1.26 11.27
CA SER A 79 -5.09 2.54 10.79
C SER A 79 -5.24 2.74 9.27
N LEU A 80 -5.03 1.70 8.45
CA LEU A 80 -5.24 1.78 7.01
C LEU A 80 -6.73 1.79 6.66
N VAL A 81 -7.54 1.00 7.37
CA VAL A 81 -9.00 1.01 7.20
C VAL A 81 -9.61 2.37 7.57
N ASP A 82 -9.11 3.01 8.63
CA ASP A 82 -9.54 4.33 9.08
C ASP A 82 -9.23 5.40 8.03
N GLN A 83 -8.12 5.23 7.29
CA GLN A 83 -7.70 6.13 6.21
C GLN A 83 -8.38 5.83 4.86
N LEU A 84 -9.17 4.76 4.72
CA LEU A 84 -9.96 4.52 3.50
C LEU A 84 -11.20 5.41 3.46
N CYS A 85 -11.49 5.95 2.28
CA CYS A 85 -12.74 6.62 1.96
C CYS A 85 -13.93 5.69 2.24
N ASP A 86 -14.94 6.21 2.96
CA ASP A 86 -16.13 5.42 3.32
C ASP A 86 -17.16 5.31 2.18
N ASN A 87 -16.96 6.02 1.06
CA ASN A 87 -17.84 5.95 -0.11
C ASN A 87 -17.32 4.95 -1.17
N GLY A 88 -16.98 3.72 -0.76
CA GLY A 88 -16.48 2.69 -1.66
C GLY A 88 -14.97 2.64 -1.80
N GLY A 89 -14.22 3.04 -0.75
CA GLY A 89 -12.78 2.86 -0.69
C GLY A 89 -12.39 1.37 -0.76
N ILE A 90 -11.28 1.07 -1.41
CA ILE A 90 -10.80 -0.31 -1.60
C ILE A 90 -9.38 -0.44 -1.06
N MET A 91 -9.14 -1.47 -0.26
CA MET A 91 -7.80 -1.92 0.09
C MET A 91 -7.52 -3.30 -0.49
N VAL A 92 -6.37 -3.46 -1.12
CA VAL A 92 -5.85 -4.77 -1.53
C VAL A 92 -4.64 -5.10 -0.69
N TYR A 93 -4.67 -6.26 -0.02
CA TYR A 93 -3.60 -6.67 0.88
C TYR A 93 -3.44 -8.20 0.95
N PRO A 94 -2.21 -8.71 1.02
CA PRO A 94 -1.95 -10.12 1.30
C PRO A 94 -2.13 -10.40 2.79
N LYS A 95 -2.96 -11.40 3.11
CA LYS A 95 -3.24 -11.85 4.48
C LYS A 95 -2.62 -13.21 4.74
N GLY A 96 -1.89 -13.37 5.83
CA GLY A 96 -1.38 -14.65 6.29
C GLY A 96 -0.08 -14.52 7.09
N PRO A 97 0.34 -15.58 7.80
CA PRO A 97 1.59 -15.59 8.56
C PRO A 97 2.82 -15.51 7.64
N ALA A 98 3.93 -14.97 8.17
CA ALA A 98 5.17 -14.77 7.41
C ALA A 98 5.73 -16.04 6.75
N ASN A 99 5.57 -17.19 7.41
CA ASN A 99 6.10 -18.49 6.97
C ASN A 99 5.01 -19.50 6.57
N GLY A 100 3.76 -19.05 6.35
CA GLY A 100 2.66 -19.95 6.00
C GLY A 100 1.91 -19.55 4.72
N ALA A 101 0.74 -20.14 4.53
CA ALA A 101 -0.14 -19.81 3.42
C ALA A 101 -0.62 -18.36 3.53
N GLN A 102 -0.66 -17.66 2.40
CA GLN A 102 -1.14 -16.29 2.31
C GLN A 102 -2.16 -16.18 1.17
N THR A 103 -3.16 -15.36 1.39
CA THR A 103 -4.26 -15.13 0.45
C THR A 103 -4.39 -13.64 0.19
N LEU A 104 -4.54 -13.26 -1.07
CA LEU A 104 -4.75 -11.87 -1.44
C LEU A 104 -6.22 -11.51 -1.21
N TYR A 105 -6.46 -10.42 -0.50
CA TYR A 105 -7.82 -9.95 -0.23
C TYR A 105 -8.07 -8.56 -0.80
N LYS A 106 -9.28 -8.36 -1.31
CA LYS A 106 -9.88 -7.04 -1.57
C LYS A 106 -10.85 -6.72 -0.45
N LEU A 107 -10.56 -5.68 0.33
CA LEU A 107 -11.45 -5.09 1.32
C LEU A 107 -12.15 -3.88 0.70
N VAL A 108 -13.48 -3.82 0.78
CA VAL A 108 -14.30 -2.68 0.33
C VAL A 108 -14.96 -2.03 1.54
N LYS A 109 -14.74 -0.73 1.73
CA LYS A 109 -15.34 0.06 2.81
C LYS A 109 -16.51 0.88 2.27
N ARG A 110 -17.70 0.67 2.84
CA ARG A 110 -18.90 1.40 2.46
C ARG A 110 -19.87 1.57 3.64
N ASN A 111 -20.26 2.81 3.93
CA ASN A 111 -21.23 3.15 4.97
C ASN A 111 -20.87 2.54 6.34
N GLY A 112 -19.59 2.63 6.73
CA GLY A 112 -19.05 2.02 7.96
C GLY A 112 -18.91 0.49 7.92
N GLY A 113 -19.40 -0.18 6.87
CA GLY A 113 -19.26 -1.61 6.67
C GLY A 113 -18.00 -1.99 5.91
N LEU A 114 -17.47 -3.19 6.20
CA LEU A 114 -16.33 -3.78 5.53
C LEU A 114 -16.75 -5.08 4.85
N ASN A 115 -16.52 -5.18 3.54
CA ASN A 115 -16.72 -6.42 2.78
C ASN A 115 -15.37 -6.93 2.28
N GLN A 116 -15.03 -8.17 2.62
CA GLN A 116 -13.76 -8.80 2.25
C GLN A 116 -14.00 -9.88 1.19
N ILE A 117 -13.22 -9.81 0.11
CA ILE A 117 -13.30 -10.72 -1.03
C ILE A 117 -11.95 -11.38 -1.21
N ASP A 118 -11.95 -12.71 -1.23
CA ASP A 118 -10.79 -13.56 -1.52
C ASP A 118 -10.43 -13.47 -3.02
N LEU A 119 -9.15 -13.22 -3.33
CA LEU A 119 -8.61 -13.14 -4.68
C LEU A 119 -7.64 -14.29 -5.01
N GLY A 120 -7.46 -15.25 -4.10
CA GLY A 120 -6.60 -16.42 -4.28
C GLY A 120 -5.23 -16.34 -3.60
N ASP A 121 -4.49 -17.44 -3.72
CA ASP A 121 -3.23 -17.67 -3.01
C ASP A 121 -2.07 -16.83 -3.57
N VAL A 122 -1.24 -16.32 -2.67
CA VAL A 122 -0.06 -15.49 -3.00
C VAL A 122 1.09 -15.75 -2.03
N ARG A 123 2.24 -15.13 -2.27
CA ARG A 123 3.35 -15.08 -1.31
C ARG A 123 4.11 -13.76 -1.37
N PHE A 124 4.10 -13.03 -0.26
CA PHE A 124 4.76 -11.76 -0.04
C PHE A 124 5.66 -11.80 1.20
N VAL A 125 6.63 -10.90 1.25
CA VAL A 125 7.45 -10.63 2.46
C VAL A 125 6.57 -10.05 3.58
N PRO A 126 6.92 -10.25 4.87
CA PRO A 126 6.09 -9.77 5.97
C PRO A 126 6.09 -8.24 6.11
N LEU A 127 4.92 -7.68 6.49
CA LEU A 127 4.75 -6.30 6.93
C LEU A 127 5.23 -6.18 8.38
N VAL A 128 6.49 -5.80 8.55
CA VAL A 128 7.09 -5.63 9.88
C VAL A 128 6.58 -4.35 10.56
N GLY A 129 6.23 -4.44 11.84
CA GLY A 129 5.74 -3.30 12.63
C GLY A 129 4.21 -3.17 12.70
N HIS A 130 3.43 -4.14 12.20
CA HIS A 130 1.99 -4.19 12.44
C HIS A 130 1.63 -4.87 13.79
N ASN A 131 2.54 -5.65 14.37
CA ASN A 131 2.57 -6.12 15.77
C ASN A 131 3.91 -6.85 15.95
N GLY A 132 4.93 -6.17 16.50
CA GLY A 132 6.30 -6.70 16.62
C GLY A 132 7.21 -6.34 15.44
#